data_AF-A0A8I1ST66-F1
#
_entry.id   AF-A0A8I1ST66-F1
#
_cell.length_a   1.000
_cell.length_b   1.000
_cell.length_c   1.000
_cell.angle_alpha   90.00
_cell.angle_beta   90.00
_cell.angle_gamma   90.00
#
_symmetry.space_group_name_H-M   'P 1'
#
loop_
_entity.id
_entity.type
_entity.pdbx_description
1 polymer ?
#
loop_
_entity_poly.entity_id
_entity_poly.type
_entity_poly.pdbx_seq_one_letter_code
_entity_poly.pdbx_strand_id
1 'polypeptide(L)'
;MHFIDWLIVLVPVIGVLWLSVYSKRYVRGVADFLAAGRTAGRYVLSAGDMTSGLGIITLVALVEAKYQVGYALTFWEYLTVPVGIIMGLTGFCVYRFRETRSLSIGQFLEIRYSRSFRIIAAGLRTISEMLTNAIGPAVAANFFIYFLGLPHKVMIAGIPLPTFGLLVGFSLCLCMVVIWPGGRISLLISDAFQGLMSYPIFVIIAGYIFLKFGWNDAIAPVMMDRAPGESFINPFDIEKLRDFNIFALFVTIMGSILNRASWIGNDTSNCGLTPHEQKIA
;
A
#
# COMPACT_ATOMS: atom_id res chain seq x y z
N MET A 1 15.19 -11.79 20.49
CA MET A 1 15.38 -10.42 19.96
C MET A 1 16.49 -9.77 20.76
N HIS A 2 17.65 -9.59 20.14
CA HIS A 2 18.78 -8.86 20.71
C HIS A 2 18.51 -7.34 20.68
N PHE A 3 19.25 -6.58 21.48
CA PHE A 3 19.12 -5.12 21.56
C PHE A 3 19.34 -4.44 20.18
N ILE A 4 20.23 -5.00 19.36
CA ILE A 4 20.52 -4.53 18.00
C ILE A 4 19.28 -4.65 17.10
N ASP A 5 18.50 -5.71 17.23
CA ASP A 5 17.27 -5.92 16.44
C ASP A 5 16.25 -4.81 16.72
N TRP A 6 16.12 -4.41 17.99
CA TRP A 6 15.24 -3.31 18.39
C TRP A 6 15.73 -1.96 17.89
N LEU A 7 17.05 -1.74 17.83
CA LEU A 7 17.60 -0.48 17.31
C LEU A 7 17.34 -0.34 15.81
N ILE A 8 17.46 -1.43 15.05
CA ILE A 8 17.15 -1.47 13.60
C ILE A 8 15.67 -1.14 13.34
N VAL A 9 14.77 -1.51 14.25
CA VAL A 9 13.33 -1.21 14.11
C VAL A 9 12.99 0.20 14.60
N LEU A 10 13.46 0.57 15.79
CA LEU A 10 13.06 1.83 16.45
C LEU A 10 13.63 3.06 15.76
N VAL A 11 14.88 3.01 15.27
CA VAL A 11 15.52 4.19 14.66
C VAL A 11 14.77 4.66 13.40
N PRO A 12 14.46 3.79 12.40
CA PRO A 12 13.63 4.17 11.26
C PRO A 12 12.24 4.68 11.66
N VAL A 13 11.57 3.99 12.59
CA VAL A 13 10.21 4.36 13.01
C VAL A 13 10.18 5.74 13.66
N ILE A 14 11.10 6.00 14.58
CA ILE A 14 11.22 7.31 15.23
C ILE A 14 11.60 8.38 14.20
N GLY A 15 12.52 8.08 13.28
CA GLY A 15 12.92 9.00 12.22
C GLY A 15 11.75 9.42 11.33
N VAL A 16 10.93 8.47 10.89
CA VAL A 16 9.72 8.72 10.10
C VAL A 16 8.68 9.50 10.92
N LEU A 17 8.39 9.08 12.16
CA LEU A 17 7.43 9.77 13.01
C LEU A 17 7.84 11.22 13.29
N TRP A 18 9.12 11.44 13.57
CA TRP A 18 9.68 12.78 13.74
C TRP A 18 9.52 13.61 12.48
N LEU A 19 9.82 13.05 11.30
CA LEU A 19 9.67 13.73 10.02
C LEU A 19 8.21 14.10 9.73
N SER A 20 7.26 13.20 10.00
CA SER A 20 5.83 13.43 9.88
C SER A 20 5.37 14.60 10.76
N VAL A 21 5.76 14.61 12.03
CA VAL A 21 5.39 15.69 12.97
C VAL A 21 6.08 17.01 12.60
N TYR A 22 7.35 16.95 12.21
CA TYR A 22 8.13 18.12 11.78
C TYR A 22 7.54 18.78 10.53
N SER A 23 6.91 17.97 9.66
CA SER A 23 6.27 18.44 8.44
C SER A 23 5.06 19.35 8.67
N LYS A 24 4.52 19.40 9.90
CA LYS A 24 3.47 20.36 10.32
C LYS A 24 3.78 21.79 9.90
N ARG A 25 5.05 22.20 9.96
CA ARG A 25 5.48 23.58 9.65
C ARG A 25 5.21 24.01 8.21
N TYR A 26 4.98 23.05 7.31
CA TYR A 26 4.70 23.31 5.90
C TYR A 26 3.21 23.48 5.60
N VAL A 27 2.33 23.17 6.56
CA VAL A 27 0.88 23.35 6.39
C VAL A 27 0.52 24.81 6.69
N ARG A 28 0.17 25.59 5.65
CA ARG A 28 -0.27 26.99 5.79
C ARG A 28 -1.75 27.18 5.44
N GLY A 29 -2.38 26.23 4.75
CA GLY A 29 -3.80 26.28 4.43
C GLY A 29 -4.46 24.93 4.10
N VAL A 30 -5.73 24.98 3.69
CA VAL A 30 -6.53 23.77 3.39
C VAL A 30 -6.01 23.02 2.17
N ALA A 31 -5.52 23.73 1.15
CA ALA A 31 -4.92 23.11 -0.03
C ALA A 31 -3.60 22.39 0.32
N ASP A 32 -2.85 22.90 1.30
CA ASP A 32 -1.66 22.25 1.82
C ASP A 32 -2.04 20.98 2.58
N PHE A 33 -3.06 21.06 3.43
CA PHE A 33 -3.53 19.92 4.20
C PHE A 33 -4.12 18.79 3.34
N LEU A 34 -4.89 19.12 2.30
CA LEU A 34 -5.63 18.15 1.47
C LEU A 34 -4.90 17.72 0.19
N ALA A 35 -4.04 18.56 -0.37
CA ALA A 35 -3.40 18.33 -1.68
C ALA A 35 -1.90 18.63 -1.67
N ALA A 36 -1.28 18.71 -0.50
CA ALA A 36 0.13 19.04 -0.34
C ALA A 36 0.58 20.30 -1.10
N GLY A 37 -0.31 21.30 -1.21
CA GLY A 37 -0.06 22.56 -1.90
C GLY A 37 0.10 22.39 -3.41
N ARG A 38 -0.07 21.17 -3.94
CA ARG A 38 0.25 20.78 -5.31
C ARG A 38 1.70 21.11 -5.68
N THR A 39 2.64 20.88 -4.77
CA THR A 39 4.07 21.16 -5.01
C THR A 39 4.91 19.90 -5.14
N ALA A 40 4.31 18.71 -5.15
CA ALA A 40 5.06 17.47 -5.20
C ALA A 40 5.70 17.26 -6.59
N GLY A 41 7.01 17.01 -6.59
CA GLY A 41 7.76 16.61 -7.79
C GLY A 41 7.63 15.12 -8.09
N ARG A 42 7.97 14.73 -9.32
CA ARG A 42 7.84 13.37 -9.88
C ARG A 42 8.36 12.27 -8.98
N TYR A 43 9.60 12.41 -8.51
CA TYR A 43 10.25 11.39 -7.68
C TYR A 43 9.54 11.17 -6.35
N VAL A 44 9.00 12.23 -5.76
CA VAL A 44 8.27 12.14 -4.48
C VAL A 44 6.91 11.50 -4.70
N LEU A 45 6.25 11.80 -5.83
CA LEU A 45 4.99 11.18 -6.22
C LEU A 45 5.16 9.68 -6.50
N SER A 46 6.16 9.29 -7.30
CA SER A 46 6.36 7.88 -7.66
C SER A 46 6.82 7.03 -6.48
N ALA A 47 7.75 7.53 -5.65
CA ALA A 47 8.16 6.85 -4.42
C ALA A 47 7.01 6.78 -3.39
N GLY A 48 6.22 7.86 -3.27
CA GLY A 48 5.06 7.90 -2.39
C GLY A 48 3.95 6.96 -2.82
N ASP A 49 3.58 6.94 -4.10
CA ASP A 49 2.54 6.07 -4.65
C ASP A 49 2.89 4.59 -4.48
N MET A 50 4.16 4.22 -4.70
CA MET A 50 4.62 2.86 -4.44
C MET A 50 4.43 2.49 -2.96
N THR A 51 4.86 3.35 -2.05
CA THR A 51 4.81 3.09 -0.60
C THR A 51 3.37 3.07 -0.10
N SER A 52 2.50 3.94 -0.61
CA SER A 52 1.06 3.92 -0.32
C SER A 52 0.39 2.61 -0.75
N GLY A 53 0.94 1.91 -1.76
CA GLY A 53 0.49 0.59 -2.18
C GLY A 53 1.10 -0.57 -1.38
N LEU A 54 2.18 -0.33 -0.62
CA LEU A 54 2.92 -1.33 0.15
C LEU A 54 2.58 -1.23 1.64
N GLY A 55 1.43 -1.74 2.03
CA GLY A 55 1.04 -1.93 3.43
C GLY A 55 1.33 -3.34 3.97
N ILE A 56 1.23 -3.51 5.29
CA ILE A 56 1.36 -4.85 5.92
C ILE A 56 0.30 -5.82 5.36
N ILE A 57 -0.93 -5.34 5.13
CA ILE A 57 -2.01 -6.15 4.56
C ILE A 57 -1.62 -6.68 3.18
N THR A 58 -1.08 -5.80 2.31
CA THR A 58 -0.70 -6.18 0.95
C THR A 58 0.50 -7.12 0.97
N LEU A 59 1.47 -6.92 1.87
CA LEU A 59 2.59 -7.84 2.04
C LEU A 59 2.11 -9.24 2.47
N VAL A 60 1.24 -9.33 3.47
CA VAL A 60 0.67 -10.63 3.91
C VAL A 60 -0.13 -11.28 2.79
N ALA A 61 -0.95 -10.51 2.07
CA ALA A 61 -1.73 -11.02 0.94
C ALA A 61 -0.83 -11.52 -0.22
N LEU A 62 0.27 -10.82 -0.53
CA LEU A 62 1.24 -11.24 -1.54
C LEU A 62 1.96 -12.52 -1.12
N VAL A 63 2.37 -12.62 0.15
CA VAL A 63 3.00 -13.85 0.67
C VAL A 63 2.03 -15.03 0.62
N GLU A 64 0.77 -14.84 1.04
CA GLU A 64 -0.26 -15.89 0.97
C GLU A 64 -0.50 -16.34 -0.49
N ALA A 65 -0.63 -15.39 -1.42
CA ALA A 65 -0.82 -15.71 -2.83
C ALA A 65 0.36 -16.53 -3.41
N LYS A 66 1.60 -16.14 -3.11
CA LYS A 66 2.80 -16.88 -3.56
C LYS A 66 3.00 -18.20 -2.79
N TYR A 67 2.49 -18.34 -1.57
CA TYR A 67 2.51 -19.60 -0.84
C TYR A 67 1.56 -20.63 -1.45
N GLN A 68 0.37 -20.20 -1.89
CA GLN A 68 -0.63 -21.08 -2.50
C GLN A 68 -0.28 -21.46 -3.94
N VAL A 69 0.25 -20.53 -4.74
CA VAL A 69 0.37 -20.71 -6.20
C VAL A 69 1.80 -20.55 -6.74
N GLY A 70 2.74 -20.14 -5.90
CA GLY A 70 4.14 -19.96 -6.30
C GLY A 70 4.35 -18.81 -7.29
N TYR A 71 5.38 -18.95 -8.13
CA TYR A 71 5.75 -17.92 -9.11
C TYR A 71 5.08 -18.08 -10.48
N ALA A 72 4.36 -19.17 -10.74
CA ALA A 72 3.67 -19.44 -12.00
C ALA A 72 2.74 -18.28 -12.43
N LEU A 73 1.96 -17.72 -11.49
CA LEU A 73 1.09 -16.56 -11.75
C LEU A 73 1.86 -15.27 -12.05
N THR A 74 3.07 -15.12 -11.53
CA THR A 74 3.86 -13.89 -11.68
C THR A 74 4.14 -13.58 -13.15
N PHE A 75 4.35 -14.62 -13.96
CA PHE A 75 4.51 -14.48 -15.40
C PHE A 75 3.30 -13.79 -16.04
N TRP A 76 2.09 -14.21 -15.65
CA TRP A 76 0.85 -13.65 -16.17
C TRP A 76 0.51 -12.28 -15.56
N GLU A 77 0.88 -12.05 -14.29
CA GLU A 77 0.78 -10.74 -13.64
C GLU A 77 1.61 -9.68 -14.36
N TYR A 78 2.70 -10.04 -15.05
CA TYR A 78 3.44 -9.08 -15.88
C TYR A 78 2.60 -8.48 -17.01
N LEU A 79 1.48 -9.09 -17.40
CA LEU A 79 0.52 -8.49 -18.34
C LEU A 79 -0.12 -7.20 -17.79
N THR A 80 -0.16 -7.03 -16.46
CA THR A 80 -0.63 -5.78 -15.84
C THR A 80 0.32 -4.61 -16.09
N VAL A 81 1.61 -4.85 -16.33
CA VAL A 81 2.62 -3.80 -16.53
C VAL A 81 2.34 -2.97 -17.79
N PRO A 82 2.16 -3.57 -18.99
CA PRO A 82 1.73 -2.84 -20.18
C PRO A 82 0.44 -2.05 -19.98
N VAL A 83 -0.56 -2.62 -19.29
CA VAL A 83 -1.84 -1.93 -19.02
C VAL A 83 -1.59 -0.70 -18.12
N GLY A 84 -0.76 -0.84 -17.09
CA GLY A 84 -0.33 0.25 -16.22
C GLY A 84 0.40 1.37 -16.99
N ILE A 85 1.32 1.01 -17.89
CA ILE A 85 2.04 1.97 -18.76
C ILE A 85 1.05 2.72 -19.65
N ILE A 86 0.13 2.03 -20.32
CA ILE A 86 -0.88 2.67 -21.18
C ILE A 86 -1.75 3.63 -20.34
N MET A 87 -2.22 3.21 -19.17
CA MET A 87 -3.01 4.05 -18.28
C MET A 87 -2.23 5.27 -17.76
N GLY A 88 -0.94 5.11 -17.45
CA GLY A 88 -0.05 6.20 -17.03
C GLY A 88 0.18 7.23 -18.15
N LEU A 89 0.57 6.77 -19.34
CA LEU A 89 0.85 7.62 -20.50
C LEU A 89 -0.41 8.37 -21.00
N THR A 90 -1.56 7.68 -21.03
CA THR A 90 -2.84 8.30 -21.39
C THR A 90 -3.36 9.24 -20.30
N GLY A 91 -2.91 9.07 -19.06
CA GLY A 91 -3.40 9.82 -17.91
C GLY A 91 -4.83 9.43 -17.52
N PHE A 92 -5.23 8.18 -17.76
CA PHE A 92 -6.59 7.70 -17.57
C PHE A 92 -7.13 8.05 -16.16
N CYS A 93 -8.29 8.71 -16.12
CA CYS A 93 -8.96 9.32 -14.95
C CYS A 93 -8.20 10.46 -14.22
N VAL A 94 -6.95 10.24 -13.86
CA VAL A 94 -6.20 11.12 -12.95
C VAL A 94 -5.74 12.42 -13.63
N TYR A 95 -5.37 12.39 -14.92
CA TYR A 95 -5.01 13.62 -15.66
C TYR A 95 -6.19 14.60 -15.71
N ARG A 96 -7.37 14.09 -16.11
CA ARG A 96 -8.60 14.89 -16.19
C ARG A 96 -9.04 15.39 -14.83
N PHE A 97 -8.85 14.58 -13.78
CA PHE A 97 -9.11 15.00 -12.42
C PHE A 97 -8.17 16.14 -11.99
N ARG A 98 -6.86 16.05 -12.26
CA ARG A 98 -5.88 17.11 -11.97
C ARG A 98 -6.18 18.42 -12.70
N GLU A 99 -6.65 18.36 -13.95
CA GLU A 99 -7.06 19.55 -14.72
C GLU A 99 -8.18 20.34 -14.03
N THR A 100 -9.14 19.67 -13.39
CA THR A 100 -10.25 20.35 -12.70
C THR A 100 -9.84 21.09 -11.43
N ARG A 101 -8.63 20.84 -10.91
CA ARG A 101 -8.15 21.38 -9.63
C ARG A 101 -9.15 21.18 -8.47
N SER A 102 -9.96 20.13 -8.54
CA SER A 102 -10.81 19.71 -7.43
C SER A 102 -9.95 19.17 -6.28
N LEU A 103 -10.44 19.33 -5.04
CA LEU A 103 -9.74 18.84 -3.84
C LEU A 103 -10.23 17.45 -3.42
N SER A 104 -11.42 17.06 -3.89
CA SER A 104 -12.02 15.75 -3.61
C SER A 104 -12.70 15.18 -4.84
N ILE A 105 -12.79 13.85 -4.90
CA ILE A 105 -13.57 13.18 -5.96
C ILE A 105 -15.03 13.63 -5.95
N GLY A 106 -15.60 13.91 -4.76
CA GLY A 106 -16.98 14.38 -4.65
C GLY A 106 -17.20 15.71 -5.37
N GLN A 107 -16.26 16.65 -5.26
CA GLN A 107 -16.30 17.90 -6.00
C GLN A 107 -16.15 17.67 -7.51
N PHE A 108 -15.27 16.76 -7.94
CA PHE A 108 -15.13 16.39 -9.34
C PHE A 108 -16.44 15.86 -9.93
N LEU A 109 -17.14 14.97 -9.20
CA LEU A 109 -18.43 14.42 -9.63
C LEU A 109 -19.55 15.47 -9.64
N GLU A 110 -19.51 16.46 -8.75
CA GLU A 110 -20.47 17.58 -8.78
C GLU A 110 -20.30 18.46 -10.01
N ILE A 111 -19.05 18.82 -10.35
CA ILE A 111 -18.75 19.62 -11.55
C ILE A 111 -19.20 18.90 -12.82
N ARG A 112 -19.07 17.57 -12.86
CA ARG A 112 -19.38 16.78 -14.05
C ARG A 112 -20.85 16.38 -14.18
N TYR A 113 -21.53 16.15 -13.07
CA TYR A 113 -22.88 15.58 -13.04
C TYR A 113 -23.85 16.48 -12.26
N SER A 114 -23.96 16.28 -10.94
CA SER A 114 -24.94 17.00 -10.11
C SER A 114 -24.60 16.90 -8.62
N ARG A 115 -25.21 17.80 -7.83
CA ARG A 115 -25.07 17.82 -6.37
C ARG A 115 -25.62 16.56 -5.70
N SER A 116 -26.76 16.05 -6.16
CA SER A 116 -27.36 14.82 -5.61
C SER A 116 -26.44 13.62 -5.82
N PHE A 117 -25.81 13.52 -6.99
CA PHE A 117 -24.85 12.46 -7.28
C PHE A 117 -23.60 12.55 -6.41
N ARG A 118 -23.09 13.76 -6.14
CA ARG A 118 -21.97 13.97 -5.20
C ARG A 118 -22.29 13.42 -3.81
N ILE A 119 -23.48 13.69 -3.27
CA ILE A 119 -23.84 13.26 -1.90
C ILE A 119 -23.85 11.73 -1.82
N ILE A 120 -24.48 11.06 -2.80
CA ILE A 120 -24.55 9.59 -2.83
C ILE A 120 -23.16 8.97 -3.00
N ALA A 121 -22.40 9.43 -4.00
CA ALA A 121 -21.09 8.86 -4.30
C ALA A 121 -20.07 9.10 -3.18
N ALA A 122 -20.04 10.31 -2.59
CA ALA A 122 -19.17 10.62 -1.47
C ALA A 122 -19.57 9.85 -0.20
N GLY A 123 -20.88 9.68 0.05
CA GLY A 123 -21.39 8.87 1.16
C GLY A 123 -20.98 7.40 1.03
N LEU A 124 -21.23 6.78 -0.14
CA LEU A 124 -20.84 5.41 -0.43
C LEU A 124 -19.33 5.22 -0.25
N ARG A 125 -18.53 6.12 -0.83
CA ARG A 125 -17.07 6.07 -0.72
C ARG A 125 -16.59 6.17 0.72
N THR A 126 -17.16 7.08 1.52
CA THR A 126 -16.76 7.25 2.92
C THR A 126 -17.03 5.97 3.72
N ILE A 127 -18.18 5.31 3.51
CA ILE A 127 -18.50 4.05 4.17
C ILE A 127 -17.53 2.95 3.76
N SER A 128 -17.24 2.83 2.46
CA SER A 128 -16.28 1.84 1.95
C SER A 128 -14.86 2.09 2.48
N GLU A 129 -14.39 3.34 2.50
CA GLU A 129 -13.07 3.70 3.03
C GLU A 129 -12.97 3.46 4.55
N MET A 130 -14.03 3.75 5.32
CA MET A 130 -14.07 3.46 6.75
C MET A 130 -13.93 1.97 7.03
N LEU A 131 -14.63 1.12 6.26
CA LEU A 131 -14.52 -0.33 6.40
C LEU A 131 -13.11 -0.84 6.06
N THR A 132 -12.55 -0.36 4.94
CA THR A 132 -11.18 -0.73 4.53
C THR A 132 -10.15 -0.31 5.57
N ASN A 133 -10.27 0.92 6.11
CA ASN A 133 -9.36 1.44 7.13
C ASN A 133 -9.54 0.77 8.51
N ALA A 134 -10.66 0.10 8.78
CA ALA A 134 -10.85 -0.68 9.99
C ALA A 134 -10.13 -2.04 9.93
N ILE A 135 -10.09 -2.67 8.75
CA ILE A 135 -9.45 -3.98 8.55
C ILE A 135 -7.93 -3.87 8.68
N GLY A 136 -7.33 -2.77 8.20
CA GLY A 136 -5.88 -2.66 8.13
C GLY A 136 -5.14 -2.77 9.46
N PRO A 137 -5.48 -1.96 10.47
CA PRO A 137 -4.88 -2.06 11.81
C PRO A 137 -5.13 -3.43 12.45
N ALA A 138 -6.28 -4.06 12.20
CA ALA A 138 -6.59 -5.39 12.73
C ALA A 138 -5.66 -6.48 12.16
N VAL A 139 -5.41 -6.47 10.84
CA VAL A 139 -4.47 -7.39 10.20
C VAL A 139 -3.04 -7.13 10.70
N ALA A 140 -2.63 -5.86 10.79
CA ALA A 140 -1.31 -5.50 11.31
C ALA A 140 -1.12 -5.94 12.77
N ALA A 141 -2.13 -5.76 13.63
CA ALA A 141 -2.06 -6.19 15.02
C ALA A 141 -1.88 -7.72 15.13
N ASN A 142 -2.61 -8.50 14.36
CA ASN A 142 -2.41 -9.96 14.30
C ASN A 142 -1.01 -10.32 13.83
N PHE A 143 -0.53 -9.67 12.76
CA PHE A 143 0.83 -9.87 12.26
C PHE A 143 1.87 -9.64 13.37
N PHE A 144 1.79 -8.53 14.11
CA PHE A 144 2.74 -8.26 15.20
C PHE A 144 2.62 -9.23 16.38
N ILE A 145 1.40 -9.67 16.74
CA ILE A 145 1.21 -10.66 17.81
C ILE A 145 1.92 -11.96 17.48
N TYR A 146 1.70 -12.48 16.26
CA TYR A 146 2.28 -13.75 15.84
C TYR A 146 3.78 -13.64 15.54
N PHE A 147 4.22 -12.55 14.91
CA PHE A 147 5.62 -12.35 14.55
C PHE A 147 6.51 -12.12 15.76
N LEU A 148 6.05 -11.32 16.74
CA LEU A 148 6.81 -11.04 17.97
C LEU A 148 6.54 -12.07 19.09
N GLY A 149 5.61 -13.00 18.89
CA GLY A 149 5.22 -14.00 19.89
C GLY A 149 4.60 -13.38 21.15
N LEU A 150 3.88 -12.28 21.02
CA LEU A 150 3.30 -11.58 22.16
C LEU A 150 2.17 -12.41 22.80
N PRO A 151 2.03 -12.39 24.15
CA PRO A 151 0.91 -13.06 24.79
C PRO A 151 -0.41 -12.43 24.33
N HIS A 152 -1.46 -13.24 24.15
CA HIS A 152 -2.77 -12.78 23.68
C HIS A 152 -3.52 -11.92 24.72
N LYS A 153 -3.12 -12.03 25.99
CA LYS A 153 -3.63 -11.26 27.11
C LYS A 153 -2.45 -10.64 27.85
N VAL A 154 -2.45 -9.32 28.02
CA VAL A 154 -1.52 -8.64 28.91
C VAL A 154 -2.28 -8.26 30.17
N MET A 155 -1.73 -8.60 31.34
CA MET A 155 -2.25 -8.07 32.60
C MET A 155 -1.65 -6.68 32.81
N ILE A 156 -2.47 -5.65 32.61
CA ILE A 156 -2.09 -4.26 32.93
C ILE A 156 -2.91 -3.87 34.16
N ALA A 157 -2.23 -3.49 35.25
CA ALA A 157 -2.85 -3.06 36.50
C ALA A 157 -3.92 -4.04 37.06
N GLY A 158 -3.71 -5.36 36.87
CA GLY A 158 -4.63 -6.40 37.36
C GLY A 158 -5.84 -6.69 36.46
N ILE A 159 -5.99 -5.97 35.34
CA ILE A 159 -7.06 -6.21 34.36
C ILE A 159 -6.49 -7.00 33.17
N PRO A 160 -7.08 -8.16 32.81
CA PRO A 160 -6.66 -8.90 31.62
C PRO A 160 -7.18 -8.18 30.37
N LEU A 161 -6.31 -7.39 29.74
CA LEU A 161 -6.64 -6.70 28.49
C LEU A 161 -6.16 -7.51 27.28
N PRO A 162 -6.98 -7.60 26.22
CA PRO A 162 -6.56 -8.26 24.99
C PRO A 162 -5.47 -7.43 24.30
N THR A 163 -4.33 -8.05 24.04
CA THR A 163 -3.16 -7.42 23.38
C THR A 163 -3.52 -6.89 22.00
N PHE A 164 -4.44 -7.57 21.31
CA PHE A 164 -5.00 -7.14 20.04
C PHE A 164 -5.60 -5.73 20.12
N GLY A 165 -6.45 -5.46 21.11
CA GLY A 165 -7.09 -4.14 21.27
C GLY A 165 -6.08 -3.04 21.58
N LEU A 166 -5.05 -3.35 22.37
CA LEU A 166 -3.97 -2.42 22.69
C LEU A 166 -3.13 -2.05 21.46
N LEU A 167 -2.77 -3.04 20.63
CA LEU A 167 -1.99 -2.81 19.41
C LEU A 167 -2.79 -2.04 18.36
N VAL A 168 -4.07 -2.38 18.18
CA VAL A 168 -4.97 -1.62 17.29
C VAL A 168 -5.11 -0.18 17.79
N GLY A 169 -5.37 0.02 19.09
CA GLY A 169 -5.47 1.35 19.69
C GLY A 169 -4.17 2.16 19.53
N PHE A 170 -3.03 1.53 19.79
CA PHE A 170 -1.72 2.15 19.62
C PHE A 170 -1.44 2.54 18.15
N SER A 171 -1.73 1.64 17.20
CA SER A 171 -1.63 1.91 15.76
C SER A 171 -2.50 3.10 15.35
N LEU A 172 -3.76 3.14 15.80
CA LEU A 172 -4.67 4.26 15.51
C LEU A 172 -4.19 5.57 16.14
N CYS A 173 -3.66 5.53 17.36
CA CYS A 173 -3.06 6.69 18.01
C CYS A 173 -1.87 7.23 17.19
N LEU A 174 -0.96 6.36 16.74
CA LEU A 174 0.15 6.76 15.88
C LEU A 174 -0.35 7.36 14.56
N CYS A 175 -1.34 6.74 13.92
CA CYS A 175 -1.94 7.28 12.70
C CYS A 175 -2.51 8.70 12.93
N MET A 176 -3.20 8.94 14.05
CA MET A 176 -3.72 10.26 14.39
C MET A 176 -2.60 11.28 14.60
N VAL A 177 -1.51 10.89 15.26
CA VAL A 177 -0.33 11.75 15.48
C VAL A 177 0.34 12.13 14.16
N VAL A 178 0.33 11.24 13.15
CA VAL A 178 0.91 11.52 11.83
C VAL A 178 -0.01 12.41 10.98
N ILE A 179 -1.32 12.14 11.00
CA ILE A 179 -2.30 12.78 10.10
C ILE A 179 -2.74 14.16 10.59
N TRP A 180 -3.06 14.32 11.88
CA TRP A 180 -3.60 15.59 12.39
C TRP A 180 -2.66 16.80 12.22
N PRO A 181 -1.35 16.69 12.49
CA PRO A 181 -0.47 17.86 12.40
C PRO A 181 -0.14 18.27 10.97
N GLY A 182 -0.02 17.33 10.04
CA GLY A 182 0.57 17.58 8.72
C GLY A 182 -0.29 17.22 7.52
N GLY A 183 -1.43 16.56 7.73
CA GLY A 183 -2.33 16.12 6.65
C GLY A 183 -1.60 15.34 5.57
N ARG A 184 -1.93 15.63 4.30
CA ARG A 184 -1.33 14.97 3.14
C ARG A 184 0.14 15.31 2.91
N ILE A 185 0.64 16.45 3.38
CA ILE A 185 2.08 16.79 3.27
C ILE A 185 2.91 15.83 4.11
N SER A 186 2.50 15.61 5.37
CA SER A 186 3.19 14.70 6.27
C SER A 186 3.22 13.29 5.71
N LEU A 187 2.08 12.79 5.21
CA LEU A 187 1.99 11.47 4.57
C LEU A 187 2.87 11.37 3.33
N LEU A 188 2.80 12.34 2.41
CA LEU A 188 3.60 12.33 1.19
C LEU A 188 5.10 12.28 1.48
N ILE A 189 5.57 13.07 2.45
CA ILE A 189 6.98 13.11 2.83
C ILE A 189 7.38 11.81 3.51
N SER A 190 6.60 11.31 4.49
CA SER A 190 6.90 10.05 5.16
C SER A 190 6.94 8.88 4.18
N ASP A 191 5.99 8.83 3.24
CA ASP A 191 5.89 7.75 2.25
C ASP A 191 7.07 7.79 1.28
N ALA A 192 7.50 8.96 0.83
CA ALA A 192 8.67 9.09 -0.03
C ALA A 192 9.96 8.63 0.67
N PHE A 193 10.14 8.98 1.95
CA PHE A 193 11.30 8.52 2.73
C PHE A 193 11.24 7.01 3.03
N GLN A 194 10.07 6.48 3.38
CA GLN A 194 9.87 5.04 3.56
C GLN A 194 10.17 4.26 2.28
N GLY A 195 9.72 4.77 1.12
CA GLY A 195 10.04 4.22 -0.19
C GLY A 195 11.54 4.21 -0.46
N LEU A 196 12.23 5.34 -0.25
CA LEU A 196 13.68 5.43 -0.42
C LEU A 196 14.46 4.47 0.49
N MET A 197 13.98 4.26 1.72
CA MET A 197 14.58 3.33 2.67
C MET A 197 14.30 1.86 2.34
N SER A 198 13.13 1.54 1.77
CA SER A 198 12.73 0.15 1.52
C SER A 198 13.53 -0.49 0.39
N TYR A 199 13.93 0.27 -0.64
CA TYR A 199 14.75 -0.23 -1.75
C TYR A 199 16.04 -0.96 -1.31
N PRO A 200 16.97 -0.33 -0.56
CA PRO A 200 18.19 -1.01 -0.13
C PRO A 200 17.89 -2.18 0.80
N ILE A 201 16.87 -2.07 1.67
CA ILE A 201 16.47 -3.15 2.58
C ILE A 201 16.04 -4.39 1.79
N PHE A 202 15.19 -4.21 0.77
CA PHE A 202 14.75 -5.31 -0.08
C PHE A 202 15.90 -5.94 -0.87
N VAL A 203 16.82 -5.13 -1.40
CA VAL A 203 18.00 -5.64 -2.12
C VAL A 203 18.90 -6.45 -1.18
N ILE A 204 19.14 -5.97 0.04
CA ILE A 204 19.96 -6.67 1.04
C ILE A 204 19.31 -8.00 1.43
N ILE A 205 18.00 -8.00 1.71
CA ILE A 205 17.26 -9.22 2.08
C ILE A 205 17.25 -10.22 0.91
N ALA A 206 16.94 -9.77 -0.31
CA ALA A 206 16.94 -10.63 -1.48
C ALA A 206 18.34 -11.22 -1.73
N GLY A 207 19.39 -10.39 -1.68
CA GLY A 207 20.77 -10.83 -1.82
C GLY A 207 21.17 -11.84 -0.74
N TYR A 208 20.79 -11.60 0.51
CA TYR A 208 21.03 -12.56 1.59
C TYR A 208 20.35 -13.91 1.34
N ILE A 209 19.10 -13.91 0.89
CA ILE A 209 18.37 -15.15 0.59
C ILE A 209 19.07 -15.93 -0.53
N PHE A 210 19.41 -15.27 -1.65
CA PHE A 210 20.07 -15.94 -2.79
C PHE A 210 21.48 -16.46 -2.45
N LEU A 211 22.22 -15.77 -1.59
CA LEU A 211 23.56 -16.19 -1.19
C LEU A 211 23.53 -17.30 -0.12
N LYS A 212 22.51 -17.31 0.74
CA LYS A 212 22.39 -18.29 1.83
C LYS A 212 21.69 -19.57 1.40
N PHE A 213 20.67 -19.46 0.56
CA PHE A 213 19.90 -20.57 0.01
C PHE A 213 20.27 -20.71 -1.47
N GLY A 214 21.18 -21.64 -1.77
CA GLY A 214 21.57 -21.93 -3.14
C GLY A 214 20.35 -22.24 -4.01
N TRP A 215 20.29 -21.61 -5.19
CA TRP A 215 19.14 -21.76 -6.10
C TRP A 215 18.88 -23.22 -6.46
N ASN A 216 19.94 -23.95 -6.85
CA ASN A 216 19.84 -25.34 -7.28
C ASN A 216 19.67 -26.33 -6.13
N ASP A 217 20.14 -25.97 -4.93
CA ASP A 217 20.24 -26.91 -3.81
C ASP A 217 19.00 -26.88 -2.90
N ALA A 218 18.35 -25.71 -2.78
CA ALA A 218 17.23 -25.52 -1.84
C ALA A 218 15.99 -24.94 -2.51
N ILE A 219 16.12 -23.87 -3.28
CA ILE A 219 14.96 -23.12 -3.79
C ILE A 219 14.25 -23.90 -4.90
N ALA A 220 14.96 -24.26 -5.96
CA ALA A 220 14.41 -24.97 -7.10
C ALA A 220 13.76 -26.32 -6.72
N PRO A 221 14.38 -27.22 -5.93
CA PRO A 221 13.76 -28.50 -5.59
C PRO A 221 12.49 -28.34 -4.75
N VAL A 222 12.46 -27.44 -3.76
CA VAL A 222 11.26 -27.20 -2.94
C VAL A 222 10.10 -26.64 -3.77
N MET A 223 10.40 -25.79 -4.76
CA MET A 223 9.38 -25.25 -5.66
C MET A 223 8.88 -26.26 -6.70
N MET A 224 9.63 -27.31 -6.98
CA MET A 224 9.27 -28.38 -7.91
C MET A 224 8.64 -29.60 -7.22
N ASP A 225 8.76 -29.73 -5.88
CA ASP A 225 8.23 -30.84 -5.08
C ASP A 225 6.71 -30.73 -4.85
N ARG A 226 5.94 -30.82 -5.93
CA ARG A 226 4.47 -30.77 -5.94
C ARG A 226 3.86 -31.80 -6.89
N ALA A 227 2.56 -32.04 -6.73
CA ALA A 227 1.83 -33.00 -7.54
C ALA A 227 1.89 -32.64 -9.04
N PRO A 228 1.82 -33.64 -9.95
CA PRO A 228 1.89 -33.39 -11.39
C PRO A 228 0.76 -32.45 -11.87
N GLY A 229 1.15 -31.30 -12.43
CA GLY A 229 0.22 -30.27 -12.92
C GLY A 229 -0.14 -29.16 -11.91
N GLU A 230 0.55 -29.08 -10.77
CA GLU A 230 0.51 -27.96 -9.81
C GLU A 230 1.91 -27.34 -9.62
N SER A 231 2.64 -27.14 -10.72
CA SER A 231 3.99 -26.59 -10.65
C SER A 231 3.96 -25.10 -10.28
N PHE A 232 4.74 -24.73 -9.26
CA PHE A 232 4.92 -23.33 -8.86
C PHE A 232 5.84 -22.54 -9.78
N ILE A 233 6.46 -23.20 -10.76
CA ILE A 233 7.39 -22.58 -11.70
C ILE A 233 6.78 -22.50 -13.10
N ASN A 234 6.04 -23.55 -13.53
CA ASN A 234 5.48 -23.59 -14.88
C ASN A 234 4.26 -22.66 -15.00
N PRO A 235 4.32 -21.59 -15.83
CA PRO A 235 3.20 -20.68 -16.00
C PRO A 235 1.99 -21.29 -16.72
N PHE A 236 2.14 -22.46 -17.36
CA PHE A 236 1.07 -23.06 -18.17
C PHE A 236 0.25 -24.11 -17.43
N ASP A 237 0.65 -24.52 -16.22
CA ASP A 237 -0.08 -25.48 -15.38
C ASP A 237 -1.11 -24.78 -14.45
N ILE A 238 -1.61 -23.61 -14.85
CA ILE A 238 -2.46 -22.76 -13.99
C ILE A 238 -3.93 -23.17 -14.01
N GLU A 239 -4.41 -23.88 -15.05
CA GLU A 239 -5.83 -24.23 -15.19
C GLU A 239 -6.38 -25.12 -14.06
N LYS A 240 -5.52 -25.83 -13.32
CA LYS A 240 -5.92 -26.70 -12.20
C LYS A 240 -5.85 -26.02 -10.83
N LEU A 241 -5.29 -24.81 -10.75
CA LEU A 241 -5.12 -24.11 -9.48
C LEU A 241 -6.46 -23.48 -9.06
N ARG A 242 -6.96 -23.88 -7.87
CA ARG A 242 -8.35 -23.66 -7.49
C ARG A 242 -8.73 -22.19 -7.26
N ASP A 243 -7.79 -21.40 -6.72
CA ASP A 243 -8.09 -20.05 -6.20
C ASP A 243 -7.57 -18.92 -7.09
N PHE A 244 -6.54 -19.15 -7.91
CA PHE A 244 -5.97 -18.15 -8.81
C PHE A 244 -5.79 -18.70 -10.22
N ASN A 245 -6.81 -18.49 -11.04
CA ASN A 245 -6.86 -18.89 -12.45
C ASN A 245 -6.65 -17.68 -13.38
N ILE A 246 -6.54 -17.94 -14.69
CA ILE A 246 -6.55 -16.89 -15.74
C ILE A 246 -7.77 -15.97 -15.59
N PHE A 247 -8.89 -16.48 -15.09
CA PHE A 247 -10.06 -15.67 -14.74
C PHE A 247 -9.77 -14.65 -13.63
N ALA A 248 -9.05 -15.02 -12.57
CA ALA A 248 -8.65 -14.11 -11.50
C ALA A 248 -7.72 -13.01 -12.03
N LEU A 249 -6.83 -13.35 -12.97
CA LEU A 249 -5.99 -12.37 -13.67
C LEU A 249 -6.86 -11.39 -14.48
N PHE A 250 -7.82 -11.89 -15.26
CA PHE A 250 -8.71 -11.04 -16.04
C PHE A 250 -9.52 -10.09 -15.14
N VAL A 251 -10.08 -10.61 -14.04
CA VAL A 251 -10.78 -9.80 -13.03
C VAL A 251 -9.85 -8.77 -12.41
N THR A 252 -8.59 -9.12 -12.16
CA THR A 252 -7.58 -8.19 -11.62
C THR A 252 -7.28 -7.06 -12.61
N ILE A 253 -7.08 -7.39 -13.90
CA ILE A 253 -6.82 -6.39 -14.94
C ILE A 253 -8.04 -5.49 -15.12
N MET A 254 -9.24 -6.04 -15.29
CA MET A 254 -10.47 -5.25 -15.41
C MET A 254 -10.72 -4.42 -14.15
N GLY A 255 -10.50 -4.99 -12.97
CA GLY A 255 -10.61 -4.31 -11.70
C GLY A 255 -9.64 -3.13 -11.59
N SER A 256 -8.41 -3.27 -12.07
CA SER A 256 -7.41 -2.19 -12.09
C SER A 256 -7.82 -1.00 -12.95
N ILE A 257 -8.53 -1.27 -14.07
CA ILE A 257 -9.02 -0.25 -15.00
C ILE A 257 -10.28 0.42 -14.43
N LEU A 258 -11.26 -0.37 -14.01
CA LEU A 258 -12.55 0.13 -13.53
C LEU A 258 -12.42 0.90 -12.21
N ASN A 259 -11.58 0.42 -11.29
CA ASN A 259 -11.39 1.03 -9.98
C ASN A 259 -10.28 2.08 -9.93
N ARG A 260 -9.70 2.47 -11.08
CA ARG A 260 -8.59 3.43 -11.12
C ARG A 260 -8.94 4.76 -10.45
N ALA A 261 -10.18 5.23 -10.64
CA ALA A 261 -10.66 6.48 -10.05
C ALA A 261 -11.09 6.36 -8.59
N SER A 262 -11.31 5.13 -8.09
CA SER A 262 -11.85 4.88 -6.75
C SER A 262 -10.88 5.32 -5.66
N TRP A 263 -9.58 5.25 -5.92
CA TRP A 263 -8.52 5.58 -4.97
C TRP A 263 -8.11 7.06 -4.97
N ILE A 264 -8.58 7.86 -5.94
CA ILE A 264 -8.20 9.27 -6.10
C ILE A 264 -8.45 10.05 -4.81
N GLY A 265 -7.42 10.67 -4.26
CA GLY A 265 -7.48 11.48 -3.05
C GLY A 265 -7.15 10.72 -1.76
N ASN A 266 -6.98 9.40 -1.83
CA ASN A 266 -6.34 8.62 -0.77
C ASN A 266 -4.83 8.40 -1.00
N ASP A 267 -4.39 8.63 -2.24
CA ASP A 267 -3.05 8.49 -2.80
C ASP A 267 -2.40 9.86 -3.11
N THR A 268 -1.24 9.88 -3.78
CA THR A 268 -0.57 11.15 -4.14
C THR A 268 -1.18 11.85 -5.37
N SER A 269 -2.29 11.32 -5.91
CA SER A 269 -2.97 11.81 -7.11
C SER A 269 -3.32 13.31 -7.07
N ASN A 270 -3.59 13.87 -5.89
CA ASN A 270 -3.90 15.29 -5.65
C ASN A 270 -2.68 16.22 -5.56
N CYS A 271 -1.47 15.67 -5.39
CA CYS A 271 -0.30 16.43 -4.92
C CYS A 271 0.61 16.97 -6.02
N GLY A 272 0.39 16.57 -7.27
CA GLY A 272 1.29 16.92 -8.38
C GLY A 272 1.23 18.38 -8.82
N LEU A 273 2.40 18.91 -9.18
CA LEU A 273 2.59 20.30 -9.65
C LEU A 273 1.80 20.65 -10.91
N THR A 274 1.79 19.72 -11.88
CA THR A 274 1.05 19.87 -13.13
C THR A 274 0.22 18.62 -13.42
N PRO A 275 -0.87 18.74 -14.21
CA PRO A 275 -1.61 17.56 -14.67
C PRO A 275 -0.73 16.55 -15.42
N HIS A 276 0.30 17.04 -16.12
CA HIS A 276 1.24 16.22 -16.89
C HIS A 276 2.22 15.43 -16.04
N GLU A 277 2.41 15.77 -14.76
CA GLU A 277 3.35 15.05 -13.88
C GLU A 277 3.05 13.55 -13.81
N GLN A 278 1.80 13.14 -14.05
CA GLN A 278 1.42 11.73 -14.06
C GLN A 278 1.93 10.96 -15.29
N LYS A 279 2.09 11.60 -16.45
CA LYS A 279 2.53 10.90 -17.68
C LYS A 279 3.99 10.45 -17.61
N ILE A 280 4.73 10.95 -16.62
CA ILE A 280 6.19 10.80 -16.47
C ILE A 280 6.54 10.26 -15.07
N ALA A 281 5.55 10.05 -14.19
CA ALA A 281 5.72 9.51 -12.84
C ALA A 281 5.28 8.05 -12.77
#